data_AF-A0AA96EF37-F1
#
_entry.id   AF-A0AA96EF37-F1
#
_cell.length_a   1.000
_cell.length_b   1.000
_cell.length_c   1.000
_cell.angle_alpha   90.00
_cell.angle_beta   90.00
_cell.angle_gamma   90.00
#
_symmetry.space_group_name_H-M   'P 1'
#
loop_
_entity.id
_entity.type
_entity.pdbx_description
1 polymer ?
#
loop_
_entity_poly.entity_id
_entity_poly.type
_entity_poly.pdbx_seq_one_letter_code
_entity_poly.pdbx_strand_id
1 'polypeptide(L)'
;MGASVEVVLCVAVFVLALPLGVYYLSGFGGRTGAKLLRASFTTQRAMVHGKEIPTTELRVVHRWRTHAATDRYGVVYAIDANWLCQDTDGHFAVAIGQGSVRAGAAKALISMGEQPPLEIAWTWRSLSDDRVRHMLTGTPRIYRKVFGRAS
;
A
#
# COMPACT_ATOMS: atom_id res chain seq x y z
N MET A 1 -8.20 47.89 19.83
CA MET A 1 -8.07 47.10 18.57
C MET A 1 -8.58 45.69 18.85
N GLY A 2 -9.89 45.47 18.73
CA GLY A 2 -10.49 44.15 18.91
C GLY A 2 -10.52 43.42 17.58
N ALA A 3 -9.98 42.21 17.51
CA ALA A 3 -10.22 41.35 16.36
C ALA A 3 -11.74 41.13 16.24
N SER A 4 -12.32 41.44 15.07
CA SER A 4 -13.75 41.22 14.81
C SER A 4 -14.10 39.77 15.12
N VAL A 5 -15.22 39.55 15.81
CA VAL A 5 -15.68 38.24 16.30
C VAL A 5 -15.68 37.16 15.19
N GLU A 6 -15.89 37.57 13.94
CA GLU A 6 -15.79 36.71 12.74
C GLU A 6 -14.39 36.14 12.50
N VAL A 7 -13.33 36.93 12.73
CA VAL A 7 -11.93 36.49 12.58
C VAL A 7 -11.59 35.44 13.64
N VAL A 8 -12.08 35.62 14.87
CA VAL A 8 -11.88 34.68 15.97
C VAL A 8 -12.60 33.35 15.69
N LEU A 9 -13.83 33.40 15.15
CA LEU A 9 -14.59 32.22 14.75
C LEU A 9 -13.95 31.47 13.57
N CYS A 10 -13.50 32.18 12.53
CA CYS A 10 -12.82 31.55 11.39
C CYS A 10 -11.53 30.85 11.80
N VAL A 11 -10.72 31.48 12.66
CA VAL A 11 -9.48 30.89 13.18
C VAL A 11 -9.79 29.68 14.06
N ALA A 12 -10.80 29.77 14.94
CA ALA A 12 -11.21 28.64 15.79
C ALA A 12 -11.67 27.42 14.97
N VAL A 13 -12.46 27.64 13.90
CA VAL A 13 -12.90 26.55 13.01
C VAL A 13 -11.72 25.96 12.24
N PHE A 14 -10.80 26.77 11.72
CA PHE A 14 -9.62 26.28 11.00
C PHE A 14 -8.69 25.46 11.92
N VAL A 15 -8.46 25.93 13.15
CA VAL A 15 -7.61 25.25 14.15
C VAL A 15 -8.24 23.95 14.64
N LEU A 16 -9.57 23.86 14.73
CA LEU A 16 -10.29 22.64 15.13
C LEU A 16 -10.46 21.65 13.95
N ALA A 17 -10.55 22.12 12.71
CA ALA A 17 -10.69 21.26 11.53
C ALA A 17 -9.34 20.69 11.04
N LEU A 18 -8.24 21.40 11.26
CA LEU A 18 -6.88 20.95 10.93
C LEU A 18 -6.51 19.59 11.52
N PRO A 19 -6.69 19.30 12.83
CA PRO A 19 -6.35 17.99 13.39
C PRO A 19 -7.24 16.86 12.86
N LEU A 20 -8.51 17.12 12.52
CA LEU A 20 -9.39 16.14 11.88
C LEU A 20 -8.97 15.85 10.42
N GLY A 21 -8.59 16.89 9.67
CA GLY A 21 -8.04 16.76 8.33
C GLY A 21 -6.71 16.02 8.33
N VAL A 22 -5.82 16.34 9.28
CA VAL A 22 -4.55 15.62 9.48
C VAL A 22 -4.81 14.19 9.94
N TYR A 23 -5.80 13.89 10.80
CA TYR A 23 -6.16 12.53 11.18
C TYR A 23 -6.64 11.68 9.99
N TYR A 24 -7.43 12.26 9.09
CA TYR A 24 -7.84 11.59 7.84
C TYR A 24 -6.73 11.50 6.78
N LEU A 25 -5.80 12.46 6.75
CA LEU A 25 -4.72 12.54 5.76
C LEU A 25 -3.40 11.87 6.19
N SER A 26 -3.15 11.73 7.49
CA SER A 26 -1.97 11.08 8.08
C SER A 26 -2.38 9.70 8.62
N GLY A 27 -2.39 8.66 7.81
CA GLY A 27 -1.16 8.16 7.19
C GLY A 27 -0.19 7.53 8.21
N PHE A 28 -0.52 7.50 9.51
CA PHE A 28 0.31 6.81 10.52
C PHE A 28 0.45 5.30 10.21
N GLY A 29 -0.58 4.68 9.64
CA GLY A 29 -0.51 3.32 9.09
C GLY A 29 0.26 3.17 7.79
N GLY A 30 0.43 4.25 7.01
CA GLY A 30 1.01 4.18 5.67
C GLY A 30 2.49 3.84 5.68
N ARG A 31 3.26 4.46 6.59
CA ARG A 31 4.71 4.20 6.72
C ARG A 31 4.99 2.82 7.32
N THR A 32 4.24 2.42 8.35
CA THR A 32 4.37 1.11 8.98
C THR A 32 3.89 -0.01 8.04
N GLY A 33 2.74 0.16 7.39
CA GLY A 33 2.23 -0.77 6.38
C GLY A 33 3.15 -0.93 5.17
N ALA A 34 3.76 0.15 4.68
CA ALA A 34 4.73 0.06 3.58
C ALA A 34 5.99 -0.72 3.98
N LYS A 35 6.47 -0.59 5.23
CA LYS A 35 7.60 -1.39 5.74
C LYS A 35 7.22 -2.88 5.86
N LEU A 36 6.04 -3.18 6.41
CA LEU A 36 5.53 -4.55 6.52
C LEU A 36 5.36 -5.22 5.15
N LEU A 37 4.78 -4.50 4.18
CA LEU A 37 4.65 -5.00 2.80
C LEU A 37 6.02 -5.26 2.17
N ARG A 38 6.99 -4.35 2.34
CA ARG A 38 8.31 -4.54 1.77
C ARG A 38 9.02 -5.74 2.38
N ALA A 39 9.00 -5.87 3.71
CA ALA A 39 9.63 -6.98 4.42
C ALA A 39 8.98 -8.33 4.05
N SER A 40 7.64 -8.40 4.06
CA SER A 40 6.91 -9.61 3.67
C SER A 40 7.14 -9.99 2.21
N PHE A 41 7.23 -9.00 1.30
CA PHE A 41 7.45 -9.23 -0.11
C PHE A 41 8.83 -9.84 -0.39
N THR A 42 9.90 -9.30 0.23
CA THR A 42 11.29 -9.70 -0.05
C THR A 42 11.63 -11.14 0.32
N THR A 43 10.83 -11.78 1.17
CA THR A 43 11.01 -13.18 1.55
C THR A 43 10.27 -14.16 0.64
N GLN A 44 9.46 -13.65 -0.31
CA GLN A 44 8.64 -14.51 -1.17
C GLN A 44 9.39 -15.00 -2.39
N ARG A 45 8.83 -16.08 -2.96
CA ARG A 45 9.11 -16.58 -4.30
C ARG A 45 7.84 -16.44 -5.12
N ALA A 46 7.97 -15.91 -6.33
CA ALA A 46 6.86 -15.64 -7.23
C ALA A 46 6.76 -16.72 -8.30
N MET A 47 5.54 -17.07 -8.68
CA MET A 47 5.30 -17.89 -9.88
C MET A 47 5.03 -16.96 -11.07
N VAL A 48 5.99 -16.86 -11.98
CA VAL A 48 5.93 -16.01 -13.19
C VAL A 48 6.07 -16.92 -14.41
N HIS A 49 5.00 -17.01 -15.21
CA HIS A 49 4.91 -17.84 -16.43
C HIS A 49 5.40 -19.29 -16.22
N GLY A 50 5.04 -19.89 -15.08
CA GLY A 50 5.40 -21.27 -14.73
C GLY A 50 6.80 -21.45 -14.15
N LYS A 51 7.57 -20.37 -13.99
CA LYS A 51 8.87 -20.37 -13.33
C LYS A 51 8.77 -19.76 -11.94
N GLU A 52 9.39 -20.41 -10.97
CA GLU A 52 9.51 -19.87 -9.62
C GLU A 52 10.74 -18.95 -9.55
N ILE A 53 10.51 -17.66 -9.26
CA ILE A 53 11.53 -16.61 -9.27
C ILE A 53 11.58 -15.94 -7.90
N PRO A 54 12.76 -15.79 -7.26
CA PRO A 54 12.90 -14.99 -6.05
C PRO A 54 12.44 -13.55 -6.29
N THR A 55 11.67 -12.98 -5.36
CA THR A 55 11.20 -11.58 -5.50
C THR A 55 12.32 -10.55 -5.56
N THR A 56 13.52 -10.87 -5.07
CA THR A 56 14.73 -10.06 -5.18
C THR A 56 15.21 -9.89 -6.62
N GLU A 57 14.85 -10.82 -7.52
CA GLU A 57 15.14 -10.76 -8.96
C GLU A 57 14.04 -10.05 -9.75
N LEU A 58 12.91 -9.74 -9.11
CA LEU A 58 11.81 -9.03 -9.76
C LEU A 58 11.95 -7.53 -9.59
N ARG A 59 11.80 -6.80 -10.71
CA ARG A 59 11.68 -5.36 -10.69
C ARG A 59 10.23 -4.96 -10.39
N VAL A 60 10.00 -4.30 -9.26
CA VAL A 60 8.70 -3.66 -9.00
C VAL A 60 8.55 -2.42 -9.88
N VAL A 61 7.68 -2.52 -10.88
CA VAL A 61 7.46 -1.50 -11.91
C VAL A 61 6.43 -0.48 -11.45
N HIS A 62 5.37 -0.95 -10.78
CA HIS A 62 4.29 -0.10 -10.30
C HIS A 62 3.72 -0.62 -8.99
N ARG A 63 3.27 0.30 -8.14
CA ARG A 63 2.53 0.01 -6.92
C ARG A 63 1.22 0.77 -6.99
N TRP A 64 0.11 0.05 -7.02
CA TRP A 64 -1.19 0.67 -6.86
C TRP A 64 -1.35 1.17 -5.42
N ARG A 65 -2.36 2.01 -5.19
CA ARG A 65 -2.67 2.53 -3.87
C ARG A 65 -2.95 1.35 -2.93
N THR A 66 -2.11 1.22 -1.90
CA THR A 66 -2.32 0.26 -0.82
C THR A 66 -3.48 0.72 0.06
N HIS A 67 -4.37 -0.21 0.40
CA HIS A 67 -5.36 0.00 1.43
C HIS A 67 -4.84 -0.63 2.73
N ALA A 68 -4.77 0.14 3.81
CA ALA A 68 -4.35 -0.34 5.11
C ALA A 68 -5.29 0.20 6.18
N ALA A 69 -5.82 -0.69 7.02
CA ALA A 69 -6.68 -0.33 8.14
C ALA A 69 -5.86 -0.36 9.43
N THR A 70 -5.97 0.73 10.22
CA THR A 70 -5.22 0.90 11.46
C THR A 70 -6.10 1.22 12.64
N ASP A 71 -5.65 0.85 13.83
CA ASP A 71 -6.29 1.26 15.08
C ASP A 71 -5.93 2.71 15.46
N ARG A 72 -6.43 3.16 16.62
CA ARG A 72 -6.17 4.51 17.17
C ARG A 72 -4.70 4.78 17.51
N TYR A 73 -3.87 3.74 17.61
CA TYR A 73 -2.44 3.81 17.92
C TYR A 73 -1.57 3.65 16.65
N GLY A 74 -2.19 3.52 15.47
CA GLY A 74 -1.49 3.35 14.20
C GLY A 74 -1.04 1.90 13.93
N VAL A 75 -1.52 0.92 14.69
CA VAL A 75 -1.26 -0.50 14.47
C VAL A 75 -2.04 -0.98 13.25
N VAL A 76 -1.36 -1.57 12.28
CA VAL A 76 -1.99 -2.11 11.07
C VAL A 76 -2.59 -3.48 11.37
N TYR A 77 -3.91 -3.62 11.18
CA TYR A 77 -4.61 -4.90 11.40
C TYR A 77 -5.21 -5.49 10.12
N ALA A 78 -5.24 -4.74 9.02
CA ALA A 78 -5.56 -5.26 7.70
C ALA A 78 -4.82 -4.49 6.61
N ILE A 79 -4.42 -5.19 5.55
CA ILE A 79 -3.71 -4.62 4.41
C ILE A 79 -4.09 -5.32 3.11
N ASP A 80 -4.26 -4.54 2.05
CA ASP A 80 -4.42 -4.99 0.67
C ASP A 80 -3.50 -4.15 -0.22
N ALA A 81 -2.64 -4.83 -0.98
CA ALA A 81 -1.68 -4.21 -1.87
C ALA A 81 -1.60 -4.95 -3.19
N ASN A 82 -1.50 -4.20 -4.28
CA ASN A 82 -1.28 -4.73 -5.62
C ASN A 82 -0.02 -4.10 -6.20
N TRP A 83 0.97 -4.91 -6.58
CA TRP A 83 2.23 -4.47 -7.19
C TRP A 83 2.43 -5.15 -8.55
N LEU A 84 2.77 -4.37 -9.57
CA LEU A 84 3.19 -4.89 -10.87
C LEU A 84 4.69 -5.14 -10.84
N CYS A 85 5.07 -6.37 -11.15
CA CYS A 85 6.44 -6.83 -11.20
C CYS A 85 6.79 -7.24 -12.63
N GLN A 86 8.07 -7.12 -12.96
CA GLN A 86 8.65 -7.61 -14.20
C GLN A 86 9.91 -8.40 -13.87
N ASP A 87 10.07 -9.57 -14.49
CA ASP A 87 11.31 -10.34 -14.39
C ASP A 87 12.41 -9.77 -15.30
N THR A 88 13.56 -10.44 -15.34
CA THR A 88 14.70 -10.06 -16.19
C THR A 88 14.45 -10.32 -17.67
N ASP A 89 13.59 -11.27 -17.98
CA ASP A 89 13.26 -11.71 -19.34
C ASP A 89 12.15 -10.83 -19.97
N GLY A 90 11.59 -9.92 -19.18
CA GLY A 90 10.59 -8.95 -19.59
C GLY A 90 9.15 -9.38 -19.30
N HIS A 91 8.92 -10.57 -18.74
CA HIS A 91 7.61 -11.07 -18.39
C HIS A 91 7.03 -10.34 -17.18
N PHE A 92 5.71 -10.17 -17.20
CA PHE A 92 4.99 -9.46 -16.14
C PHE A 92 4.20 -10.40 -15.23
N ALA A 93 4.14 -10.02 -13.96
CA ALA A 93 3.22 -10.59 -12.99
C ALA A 93 2.68 -9.51 -12.06
N VAL A 94 1.45 -9.70 -11.57
CA VAL A 94 0.91 -8.91 -10.46
C VAL A 94 1.02 -9.71 -9.17
N ALA A 95 1.58 -9.05 -8.16
CA ALA A 95 1.64 -9.51 -6.79
C ALA A 95 0.48 -8.89 -6.01
N ILE A 96 -0.34 -9.73 -5.39
CA ILE A 96 -1.52 -9.34 -4.60
C ILE A 96 -1.24 -9.72 -3.16
N GLY A 97 -0.90 -8.74 -2.33
CA GLY A 97 -0.57 -8.92 -0.92
C GLY A 97 -1.79 -8.64 -0.05
N GLN A 98 -2.23 -9.61 0.73
CA GLN A 98 -3.38 -9.49 1.62
C GLN A 98 -3.04 -10.00 3.02
N GLY A 99 -3.42 -9.25 4.04
CA GLY A 99 -3.25 -9.65 5.43
C GLY A 99 -4.39 -9.09 6.28
N SER A 100 -4.86 -9.88 7.24
CA SER A 100 -5.80 -9.38 8.26
C SER A 100 -5.65 -10.14 9.57
N VAL A 101 -5.72 -9.43 10.69
CA VAL A 101 -5.85 -10.04 12.01
C VAL A 101 -7.32 -10.35 12.23
N ARG A 102 -7.65 -11.58 12.68
CA ARG A 102 -9.02 -11.92 13.05
C ARG A 102 -9.53 -10.94 14.11
N ALA A 103 -10.73 -10.38 13.92
CA ALA A 103 -11.28 -9.31 14.75
C ALA A 103 -11.29 -9.60 16.27
N GLY A 104 -11.46 -10.88 16.66
CA GLY A 104 -11.40 -11.30 18.07
C GLY A 104 -9.98 -11.35 18.66
N ALA A 105 -8.98 -11.73 17.86
CA ALA A 105 -7.57 -11.77 18.27
C ALA A 105 -6.98 -10.36 18.37
N ALA A 106 -7.38 -9.46 17.46
CA ALA A 106 -6.96 -8.06 17.49
C ALA A 106 -7.38 -7.36 18.80
N LYS A 107 -8.63 -7.55 19.25
CA LYS A 107 -9.11 -6.97 20.51
C LYS A 107 -8.38 -7.52 21.74
N ALA A 108 -8.14 -8.84 21.78
CA ALA A 108 -7.45 -9.47 22.91
C ALA A 108 -5.98 -9.02 23.02
N LEU A 109 -5.26 -8.97 21.89
CA LEU A 109 -3.84 -8.62 21.87
C LEU A 109 -3.59 -7.12 22.13
N ILE A 110 -4.44 -6.24 21.60
CA ILE A 110 -4.40 -4.80 21.92
C ILE A 110 -4.63 -4.57 23.43
N SER A 111 -5.42 -5.41 24.09
CA SER A 111 -5.68 -5.32 25.53
C SER A 111 -4.49 -5.77 26.39
N MET A 112 -3.55 -6.54 25.83
CA MET A 112 -2.35 -7.04 26.51
C MET A 112 -1.09 -6.23 26.15
N GLY A 113 -1.20 -5.19 25.32
CA GLY A 113 -0.05 -4.40 24.87
C GLY A 113 0.84 -5.11 23.83
N GLU A 114 0.41 -6.27 23.32
CA GLU A 114 1.13 -7.02 22.29
C GLU A 114 0.53 -6.74 20.91
N GLN A 115 1.38 -6.47 19.92
CA GLN A 115 0.94 -6.38 18.53
C GLN A 115 0.89 -7.79 17.92
N PRO A 116 -0.27 -8.28 17.44
CA PRO A 116 -0.29 -9.47 16.62
C PRO A 116 0.61 -9.25 15.40
N PRO A 117 1.49 -10.20 15.04
CA PRO A 117 2.17 -10.12 13.77
C PRO A 117 1.11 -10.23 12.67
N LEU A 118 0.90 -9.14 11.93
CA LEU A 118 0.08 -9.16 10.71
C LEU A 118 0.82 -9.96 9.65
N GLU A 119 0.41 -11.21 9.46
CA GLU A 119 0.91 -12.03 8.36
C GLU A 119 0.30 -11.55 7.03
N ILE A 120 1.14 -11.37 6.03
CA ILE A 120 0.75 -10.91 4.69
C ILE A 120 1.00 -12.06 3.72
N ALA A 121 -0.08 -12.62 3.18
CA ALA A 121 -0.02 -13.62 2.14
C ALA A 121 0.07 -12.94 0.77
N TRP A 122 0.98 -13.43 -0.08
CA TRP A 122 1.15 -12.93 -1.45
C TRP A 122 0.65 -13.95 -2.46
N THR A 123 -0.29 -13.52 -3.31
CA THR A 123 -0.76 -14.28 -4.47
C THR A 123 -0.17 -13.70 -5.74
N TRP A 124 0.27 -14.57 -6.64
CA TRP A 124 0.93 -14.17 -7.89
C TRP A 124 0.09 -14.54 -9.09
N ARG A 125 -0.02 -13.62 -10.05
CA ARG A 125 -0.69 -13.87 -11.33
C ARG A 125 0.17 -13.37 -12.46
N SER A 126 0.54 -14.27 -13.37
CA SER A 126 1.24 -13.92 -14.60
C SER A 126 0.30 -13.13 -15.52
N LEU A 127 0.85 -12.15 -16.22
CA LEU A 127 0.10 -11.28 -17.11
C LEU A 127 0.73 -11.28 -18.50
N SER A 128 -0.13 -11.16 -19.52
CA SER A 128 0.30 -10.84 -20.88
C SER A 128 0.56 -9.34 -21.02
N ASP A 129 1.39 -8.97 -21.99
CA ASP A 129 1.68 -7.56 -22.31
C ASP A 129 0.42 -6.75 -22.57
N ASP A 130 -0.54 -7.28 -23.32
CA ASP A 130 -1.81 -6.61 -23.61
C ASP A 130 -2.61 -6.33 -22.33
N ARG A 131 -2.61 -7.29 -21.39
CA ARG A 131 -3.28 -7.10 -20.11
C ARG A 131 -2.60 -6.02 -19.29
N VAL A 132 -1.28 -5.97 -19.29
CA VAL A 132 -0.50 -4.93 -18.60
C VAL A 132 -0.74 -3.56 -19.23
N ARG A 133 -0.74 -3.47 -20.56
CA ARG A 133 -1.08 -2.23 -21.29
C ARG A 133 -2.45 -1.72 -20.89
N HIS A 134 -3.46 -2.59 -20.86
CA HIS A 134 -4.81 -2.23 -20.44
C HIS A 134 -4.86 -1.75 -18.98
N MET A 135 -4.19 -2.45 -18.06
CA MET A 135 -4.12 -2.06 -16.64
C MET A 135 -3.42 -0.72 -16.42
N LEU A 136 -2.45 -0.37 -17.27
CA LEU A 136 -1.68 0.88 -17.15
C LEU A 136 -2.29 2.06 -17.91
N THR A 137 -3.42 1.89 -18.58
CA THR A 137 -4.13 3.00 -19.28
C THR A 137 -4.43 4.17 -18.34
N GLY A 138 -4.83 3.89 -17.10
CA GLY A 138 -5.06 4.89 -16.06
C GLY A 138 -3.80 5.48 -15.44
N THR A 139 -2.60 5.02 -15.83
CA THR A 139 -1.31 5.50 -15.31
C THR A 139 -0.30 5.80 -16.43
N PRO A 140 -0.53 6.85 -17.28
CA PRO A 140 0.25 7.11 -18.49
C PRO A 140 1.76 7.26 -18.27
N ARG A 141 2.17 7.81 -17.12
CA ARG A 141 3.60 7.94 -16.76
C ARG A 141 4.27 6.58 -16.62
N ILE A 142 3.59 5.63 -15.98
CA ILE A 142 4.09 4.27 -15.79
C ILE A 142 4.04 3.53 -17.11
N TYR A 143 2.95 3.65 -17.86
CA TYR A 143 2.84 3.09 -19.21
C TYR A 143 4.05 3.48 -20.07
N ARG A 144 4.40 4.77 -20.13
CA ARG A 144 5.57 5.25 -20.87
C ARG A 144 6.89 4.72 -20.32
N LYS A 145 7.04 4.57 -19.01
CA LYS A 145 8.25 3.99 -18.40
C LYS A 145 8.44 2.51 -18.79
N VAL A 146 7.35 1.78 -19.00
CA VAL A 146 7.37 0.34 -19.27
C VAL A 146 7.46 0.04 -20.77
N PHE A 147 6.64 0.73 -21.57
CA PHE A 147 6.47 0.45 -23.00
C PHE A 147 6.95 1.58 -23.92
N GLY A 148 7.21 2.78 -23.39
CA GLY A 148 7.79 3.88 -24.14
C GLY A 148 9.29 3.70 -24.22
N ARG A 149 9.83 3.54 -25.44
CA ARG A 149 11.28 3.50 -25.65
C ARG A 149 11.92 4.81 -25.18
N ALA A 150 13.10 4.67 -24.58
CA ALA A 150 14.10 5.74 -24.57
C ALA A 150 14.30 6.18 -26.02
N SER A 151 13.90 7.41 -26.31
CA SER A 151 14.33 8.15 -27.50
C SER A 151 15.83 8.41 -27.43
#